data_AF-A0AAT9H4X5-F1
#
_entry.id   AF-A0AAT9H4X5-F1
#
_cell.length_a   1.000
_cell.length_b   1.000
_cell.length_c   1.000
_cell.angle_alpha   90.00
_cell.angle_beta   90.00
_cell.angle_gamma   90.00
#
_symmetry.space_group_name_H-M   'P 1'
#
loop_
_entity.id
_entity.type
_entity.pdbx_description
1 polymer ?
#
loop_
_entity_poly.entity_id
_entity_poly.type
_entity_poly.pdbx_seq_one_letter_code
_entity_poly.pdbx_strand_id
1 'polypeptide(L)'
;MNKKLKIFFIILIIVSSLGLVYYYGTIFLCEISVKCKDCDQTSQSEKESKENKFYYGYYTCDVSEFNLKYNTEKIEIGNIWIEKVWRYNTDDCFSDDYNIKVINNHGYNIVVDFKKSADEFLFDFIPLINNIKDNTNGGIEDSRKTLRYRRLPQEIKLIVVERNPDMNFGWTKEIVSDTLTLKLIKYE
;
A
#
# COMPACT_ATOMS: atom_id res chain seq x y z
N MET A 1 7.63 12.32 -59.80
CA MET A 1 7.28 11.30 -58.78
C MET A 1 5.97 10.61 -59.16
N ASN A 2 6.00 9.29 -59.39
CA ASN A 2 4.84 8.47 -59.78
C ASN A 2 3.70 8.63 -58.75
N LYS A 3 2.44 8.72 -59.20
CA LYS A 3 1.25 8.87 -58.32
C LYS A 3 1.18 7.78 -57.25
N LYS A 4 1.58 6.54 -57.59
CA LYS A 4 1.68 5.43 -56.63
C LYS A 4 2.77 5.67 -55.57
N LEU A 5 3.91 6.26 -55.98
CA LEU A 5 5.00 6.60 -55.07
C LEU A 5 4.61 7.74 -54.12
N LYS A 6 3.87 8.75 -54.59
CA LYS A 6 3.32 9.82 -53.73
C LYS A 6 2.38 9.28 -52.66
N ILE A 7 1.46 8.38 -53.04
CA ILE A 7 0.51 7.76 -52.11
C ILE A 7 1.25 6.91 -51.07
N PHE A 8 2.25 6.14 -51.49
CA PHE A 8 3.08 5.35 -50.59
C PHE A 8 3.78 6.21 -49.52
N PHE A 9 4.40 7.33 -49.92
CA PHE A 9 5.03 8.26 -48.96
C PHE A 9 4.03 8.88 -47.99
N ILE A 10 2.82 9.23 -48.45
CA ILE A 10 1.76 9.75 -47.57
C ILE A 10 1.36 8.70 -46.53
N ILE A 11 1.15 7.45 -46.95
CA ILE A 11 0.82 6.35 -46.03
C ILE A 11 1.95 6.14 -45.02
N LEU A 12 3.21 6.15 -45.47
CA LEU A 12 4.37 6.00 -44.59
C LEU A 12 4.41 7.10 -43.52
N ILE A 13 4.21 8.36 -43.91
CA ILE A 13 4.17 9.50 -42.98
C ILE A 13 3.05 9.32 -41.95
N ILE A 14 1.85 8.93 -42.40
CA ILE A 14 0.70 8.70 -41.50
C ILE A 14 1.03 7.59 -40.49
N VAL A 15 1.52 6.43 -40.96
CA VAL A 15 1.86 5.31 -40.06
C VAL A 15 2.98 5.69 -39.09
N SER A 16 4.03 6.36 -39.55
CA SER A 16 5.12 6.83 -38.68
C SER A 16 4.61 7.84 -37.64
N SER A 17 3.75 8.78 -38.04
CA SER A 17 3.17 9.76 -37.12
C SER A 17 2.26 9.11 -36.06
N LEU A 18 1.43 8.13 -36.45
CA LEU A 18 0.62 7.35 -35.52
C LEU A 18 1.49 6.55 -34.54
N GLY A 19 2.59 5.96 -35.02
CA GLY A 19 3.56 5.27 -34.18
C GLY A 19 4.20 6.19 -33.14
N LEU A 20 4.57 7.41 -33.53
CA LEU A 20 5.11 8.41 -32.60
C LEU A 20 4.08 8.84 -31.57
N VAL A 21 2.84 9.12 -31.98
CA VAL A 21 1.76 9.49 -31.04
C VAL A 21 1.49 8.35 -30.05
N TYR A 22 1.47 7.10 -30.51
CA TYR A 22 1.33 5.94 -29.64
C TYR A 22 2.48 5.84 -28.64
N TYR A 23 3.73 5.95 -29.10
CA TYR A 23 4.92 5.84 -28.26
C TYR A 23 5.00 6.95 -27.20
N TYR A 24 4.85 8.21 -27.59
CA TYR A 24 4.89 9.32 -26.64
C TYR A 24 3.64 9.36 -25.74
N GLY A 25 2.48 9.00 -26.27
CA GLY A 25 1.24 8.92 -25.50
C GLY A 25 1.29 7.86 -24.40
N THR A 26 1.89 6.71 -24.67
CA THR A 26 2.05 5.63 -23.69
C THR A 26 3.06 5.99 -22.59
N ILE A 27 4.19 6.63 -22.92
CA ILE A 27 5.12 7.18 -21.91
C ILE A 27 4.41 8.20 -21.01
N PHE A 28 3.66 9.13 -21.59
CA PHE A 28 2.96 10.16 -20.83
C PHE A 28 1.91 9.56 -19.88
N LEU A 29 1.11 8.60 -20.35
CA LEU A 29 0.15 7.88 -19.50
C LEU A 29 0.87 7.09 -18.40
N CYS A 30 2.02 6.50 -18.72
CA CYS A 30 2.85 5.75 -17.79
C CYS A 30 3.31 6.65 -16.62
N GLU A 31 3.91 7.79 -16.93
CA GLU A 31 4.40 8.75 -15.91
C GLU A 31 3.27 9.32 -15.05
N ILE A 32 2.10 9.57 -15.64
CA ILE A 32 0.93 10.08 -14.90
C ILE A 32 0.27 9.01 -14.04
N SER A 33 0.28 7.75 -14.48
CA SER A 33 -0.34 6.65 -13.74
C SER A 33 0.35 6.41 -12.39
N VAL A 34 1.65 6.68 -12.33
CA VAL A 34 2.44 6.55 -11.11
C VAL A 34 2.49 7.89 -10.39
N LYS A 35 1.59 8.05 -9.40
CA LYS A 35 1.52 9.25 -8.56
C LYS A 35 2.85 9.61 -7.87
N CYS A 36 3.74 8.64 -7.68
CA CYS A 36 5.07 8.87 -7.12
C CYS A 36 6.06 7.78 -7.56
N LYS A 37 7.06 8.17 -8.35
CA LYS A 37 8.10 7.33 -8.95
C LYS A 37 8.98 6.57 -7.94
N ASP A 38 9.18 7.14 -6.74
CA ASP A 38 10.06 6.58 -5.71
C ASP A 38 9.35 6.28 -4.38
N CYS A 39 8.02 6.22 -4.38
CA CYS A 39 7.29 5.93 -3.16
C CYS A 39 7.18 4.43 -2.95
N ASP A 40 7.52 3.99 -1.74
CA ASP A 40 7.28 2.62 -1.28
C ASP A 40 5.79 2.29 -1.41
N GLN A 41 5.51 1.14 -1.99
CA GLN A 41 4.17 0.63 -2.25
C GLN A 41 3.87 -0.59 -1.38
N THR A 42 2.60 -0.97 -1.35
CA THR A 42 2.08 -2.19 -0.72
C THR A 42 1.03 -2.83 -1.62
N SER A 43 1.00 -4.15 -1.73
CA SER A 43 -0.03 -4.81 -2.55
C SER A 43 -1.43 -4.65 -1.95
N GLN A 44 -2.46 -4.76 -2.79
CA GLN A 44 -3.87 -4.65 -2.39
C GLN A 44 -4.33 -5.84 -1.54
N SER A 45 -3.66 -6.98 -1.66
CA SER A 45 -3.95 -8.18 -0.88
C SER A 45 -2.70 -9.04 -0.71
N GLU A 46 -2.73 -9.92 0.29
CA GLU A 46 -1.71 -10.97 0.46
C GLU A 46 -1.56 -11.84 -0.80
N LYS A 47 -2.68 -12.16 -1.48
CA LYS A 47 -2.66 -12.94 -2.73
C LYS A 47 -1.83 -12.25 -3.80
N GLU A 48 -2.09 -10.97 -4.04
CA GLU A 48 -1.33 -10.17 -5.00
C GLU A 48 0.16 -10.07 -4.61
N SER A 49 0.44 -9.96 -3.31
CA SER A 49 1.80 -9.95 -2.76
C SER A 49 2.56 -11.24 -3.07
N LYS A 50 1.89 -12.39 -2.96
CA LYS A 50 2.45 -13.72 -3.31
C LYS A 50 2.63 -13.88 -4.81
N GLU A 51 1.62 -13.51 -5.61
CA GLU A 51 1.67 -13.59 -7.08
C GLU A 51 2.85 -12.79 -7.64
N ASN A 52 3.10 -11.60 -7.07
CA ASN A 52 4.20 -10.75 -7.48
C ASN A 52 5.51 -10.99 -6.70
N LYS A 53 5.58 -12.00 -5.83
CA LYS A 53 6.78 -12.40 -5.08
C LYS A 53 7.34 -11.34 -4.10
N PHE A 54 6.51 -10.45 -3.58
CA PHE A 54 6.89 -9.53 -2.48
C PHE A 54 6.69 -10.14 -1.10
N TYR A 55 5.76 -11.09 -1.00
CA TYR A 55 5.45 -11.77 0.24
C TYR A 55 6.71 -12.34 0.89
N TYR A 56 6.86 -12.11 2.19
CA TYR A 56 8.00 -12.54 2.98
C TYR A 56 7.60 -13.38 4.19
N GLY A 57 6.43 -13.12 4.77
CA GLY A 57 5.97 -13.78 5.99
C GLY A 57 4.69 -13.18 6.52
N TYR A 58 4.37 -13.50 7.77
CA TYR A 58 3.14 -13.03 8.41
C TYR A 58 3.29 -12.87 9.92
N TYR A 59 2.43 -12.01 10.48
CA TYR A 59 2.17 -11.91 11.91
C TYR A 59 0.82 -12.55 12.24
N THR A 60 0.66 -12.98 13.48
CA THR A 60 -0.65 -13.30 14.07
C THR A 60 -1.04 -12.22 15.05
N CYS A 61 -2.32 -11.90 15.10
CA CYS A 61 -2.90 -11.06 16.14
C CYS A 61 -3.44 -11.93 17.29
N ASP A 62 -3.40 -11.44 18.52
CA ASP A 62 -4.03 -12.05 19.69
C ASP A 62 -5.56 -12.00 19.65
N VAL A 63 -6.13 -11.07 18.88
CA VAL A 63 -7.56 -10.94 18.64
C VAL A 63 -7.90 -10.98 17.15
N SER A 64 -9.01 -11.64 16.80
CA SER A 64 -9.56 -11.64 15.44
C SER A 64 -10.64 -10.58 15.23
N GLU A 65 -11.27 -10.11 16.30
CA GLU A 65 -12.29 -9.07 16.26
C GLU A 65 -12.40 -8.35 17.60
N PHE A 66 -12.85 -7.10 17.58
CA PHE A 66 -13.16 -6.33 18.76
C PHE A 66 -14.18 -5.23 18.45
N ASN A 67 -14.86 -4.73 19.49
CA ASN A 67 -15.69 -3.54 19.40
C ASN A 67 -14.90 -2.35 19.95
N LEU A 68 -15.07 -1.19 19.31
CA LEU A 68 -14.65 0.08 19.89
C LEU A 68 -15.39 0.30 21.22
N LYS A 69 -14.70 0.86 22.23
CA LYS A 69 -15.24 1.05 23.58
C LYS A 69 -16.07 2.31 23.70
N TYR A 70 -15.79 3.33 22.88
CA TYR A 70 -16.45 4.63 22.92
C TYR A 70 -17.26 4.93 21.65
N ASN A 71 -17.18 4.05 20.64
CA ASN A 71 -17.92 4.11 19.39
C ASN A 71 -18.61 2.77 19.12
N THR A 72 -19.66 2.74 18.29
CA THR A 72 -20.44 1.51 18.02
C THR A 72 -19.84 0.62 16.93
N GLU A 73 -18.62 0.89 16.51
CA GLU A 73 -17.97 0.20 15.39
C GLU A 73 -17.34 -1.12 15.83
N LYS A 74 -17.58 -2.17 15.04
CA LYS A 74 -16.91 -3.46 15.16
C LYS A 74 -15.78 -3.53 14.13
N ILE A 75 -14.60 -3.95 14.59
CA ILE A 75 -13.42 -4.17 13.77
C ILE A 75 -13.11 -5.68 13.72
N GLU A 76 -12.96 -6.20 12.52
CA GLU A 76 -12.50 -7.58 12.26
C GLU A 76 -11.08 -7.52 11.69
N ILE A 77 -10.13 -8.11 12.40
CA ILE A 77 -8.73 -8.20 11.96
C ILE A 77 -8.62 -9.35 10.96
N GLY A 78 -8.19 -9.00 9.75
CA GLY A 78 -7.94 -9.94 8.66
C GLY A 78 -6.52 -10.50 8.70
N ASN A 79 -5.97 -10.74 7.52
CA ASN A 79 -4.61 -11.26 7.39
C ASN A 79 -3.59 -10.16 7.71
N ILE A 80 -2.50 -10.55 8.38
CA ILE A 80 -1.38 -9.65 8.66
C ILE A 80 -0.14 -10.19 7.98
N TRP A 81 0.16 -9.69 6.79
CA TRP A 81 1.28 -10.18 5.99
C TRP A 81 2.43 -9.19 5.95
N ILE A 82 3.57 -9.71 5.51
CA ILE A 82 4.82 -8.98 5.40
C ILE A 82 5.24 -8.98 3.95
N GLU A 83 5.60 -7.82 3.44
CA GLU A 83 6.17 -7.62 2.11
C GLU A 83 7.58 -7.09 2.23
N LYS A 84 8.47 -7.51 1.32
CA LYS A 84 9.67 -6.72 1.03
C LYS A 84 9.24 -5.39 0.44
N VAL A 85 9.88 -4.29 0.86
CA VAL A 85 9.58 -2.98 0.28
C VAL A 85 9.84 -2.99 -1.23
N TRP A 86 8.90 -2.44 -1.98
CA TRP A 86 8.94 -2.40 -3.44
C TRP A 86 8.40 -1.07 -3.98
N ARG A 87 8.83 -0.69 -5.19
CA ARG A 87 8.45 0.57 -5.86
C ARG A 87 8.18 0.32 -7.34
N TYR A 88 7.36 1.16 -7.96
CA TYR A 88 7.19 1.14 -9.42
C TYR A 88 8.46 1.65 -10.11
N ASN A 89 8.92 0.95 -11.13
CA ASN A 89 9.96 1.44 -12.01
C ASN A 89 9.31 2.21 -13.17
N THR A 90 9.40 3.53 -13.17
CA THR A 90 8.88 4.36 -14.27
C THR A 90 9.95 4.81 -15.25
N ASP A 91 11.18 4.32 -15.12
CA ASP A 91 12.28 4.64 -16.05
C ASP A 91 12.15 3.89 -17.39
N ASP A 92 11.42 2.76 -17.41
CA ASP A 92 11.19 1.97 -18.62
C ASP A 92 9.73 1.52 -18.75
N CYS A 93 8.92 2.36 -19.41
CA CYS A 93 7.49 2.16 -19.63
C CYS A 93 7.12 0.99 -20.57
N PHE A 94 8.10 0.43 -21.29
CA PHE A 94 7.86 -0.59 -22.32
C PHE A 94 8.53 -1.93 -22.04
N SER A 95 9.32 -2.02 -20.98
CA SER A 95 9.86 -3.29 -20.53
C SER A 95 8.75 -4.21 -20.00
N ASP A 96 8.92 -5.52 -20.14
CA ASP A 96 8.14 -6.50 -19.36
C ASP A 96 8.33 -6.26 -17.85
N ASP A 97 9.44 -5.58 -17.50
CA ASP A 97 9.80 -5.06 -16.18
C ASP A 97 9.13 -3.73 -15.81
N TYR A 98 8.26 -3.15 -16.66
CA TYR A 98 7.56 -1.90 -16.38
C TYR A 98 6.72 -2.01 -15.09
N ASN A 99 6.29 -3.24 -14.77
CA ASN A 99 5.64 -3.61 -13.52
C ASN A 99 6.56 -4.40 -12.56
N ILE A 100 7.82 -4.65 -12.92
CA ILE A 100 8.78 -5.36 -12.08
C ILE A 100 9.46 -4.35 -11.18
N LYS A 101 8.89 -4.38 -9.98
CA LYS A 101 9.09 -3.45 -8.91
C LYS A 101 10.50 -3.56 -8.39
N VAL A 102 11.15 -2.43 -8.15
CA VAL A 102 12.48 -2.43 -7.54
C VAL A 102 12.31 -2.94 -6.11
N ILE A 103 12.68 -4.20 -5.88
CA ILE A 103 12.82 -4.77 -4.53
C ILE A 103 14.11 -4.18 -3.98
N ASN A 104 14.00 -2.99 -3.43
CA ASN A 104 15.10 -2.41 -2.69
C ASN A 104 15.10 -3.02 -1.29
N ASN A 105 16.25 -3.54 -0.86
CA ASN A 105 16.45 -4.20 0.43
C ASN A 105 16.40 -3.21 1.63
N HIS A 106 15.57 -2.17 1.52
CA HIS A 106 15.43 -1.09 2.50
C HIS A 106 14.51 -1.43 3.67
N GLY A 107 13.92 -2.62 3.69
CA GLY A 107 13.12 -3.11 4.79
C GLY A 107 11.88 -3.85 4.33
N TYR A 108 10.85 -3.75 5.17
CA TYR A 108 9.63 -4.52 5.05
C TYR A 108 8.42 -3.65 5.33
N ASN A 109 7.35 -3.91 4.58
CA ASN A 109 6.01 -3.44 4.92
C ASN A 109 5.30 -4.55 5.70
N ILE A 110 4.66 -4.19 6.80
CA ILE A 110 3.74 -5.05 7.55
C ILE A 110 2.35 -4.49 7.27
N VAL A 111 1.51 -5.27 6.61
CA VAL A 111 0.16 -4.86 6.25
C VAL A 111 -0.82 -5.60 7.15
N VAL A 112 -1.55 -4.83 7.94
CA VAL A 112 -2.63 -5.30 8.81
C VAL A 112 -3.94 -5.01 8.09
N ASP A 113 -4.55 -6.05 7.52
CA ASP A 113 -5.87 -5.93 6.90
C ASP A 113 -6.95 -5.96 7.96
N PHE A 114 -8.00 -5.18 7.76
CA PHE A 114 -9.14 -5.15 8.66
C PHE A 114 -10.43 -4.79 7.92
N LYS A 115 -11.56 -5.18 8.52
CA LYS A 115 -12.88 -4.72 8.11
C LYS A 115 -13.50 -3.94 9.24
N LYS A 116 -14.22 -2.88 8.87
CA LYS A 116 -14.99 -2.06 9.78
C LYS A 116 -16.46 -2.10 9.44
N SER A 117 -17.30 -2.02 10.47
CA SER A 117 -18.76 -1.99 10.30
C SER A 117 -19.31 -0.60 9.92
N ALA A 118 -18.53 0.46 10.09
CA ALA A 118 -18.91 1.83 9.77
C ALA A 118 -18.06 2.38 8.62
N ASP A 119 -18.66 3.18 7.75
CA ASP A 119 -17.92 3.84 6.65
C ASP A 119 -17.03 4.99 7.15
N GLU A 120 -17.37 5.60 8.29
CA GLU A 120 -16.59 6.67 8.91
C GLU A 120 -15.27 6.14 9.52
N PHE A 121 -14.25 7.00 9.62
CA PHE A 121 -13.05 6.70 10.42
C PHE A 121 -13.28 7.11 11.88
N LEU A 122 -13.39 6.12 12.76
CA LEU A 122 -13.53 6.35 14.21
C LEU A 122 -12.36 5.78 15.02
N PHE A 123 -11.36 5.16 14.38
CA PHE A 123 -10.18 4.64 15.07
C PHE A 123 -8.89 4.74 14.24
N ASP A 124 -7.75 4.62 14.92
CA ASP A 124 -6.43 4.40 14.32
C ASP A 124 -5.64 3.39 15.18
N PHE A 125 -4.59 2.83 14.58
CA PHE A 125 -3.59 2.00 15.24
C PHE A 125 -2.28 2.75 15.38
N ILE A 126 -1.82 2.95 16.61
CA ILE A 126 -0.49 3.51 16.90
C ILE A 126 0.44 2.37 17.29
N PRO A 127 1.50 2.08 16.50
CA PRO A 127 2.44 1.04 16.84
C PRO A 127 3.32 1.42 18.04
N LEU A 128 3.58 0.42 18.87
CA LEU A 128 4.50 0.43 19.99
C LEU A 128 5.59 -0.61 19.74
N ILE A 129 6.83 -0.15 19.61
CA ILE A 129 8.02 -1.01 19.50
C ILE A 129 8.88 -0.80 20.72
N ASN A 130 9.19 -1.87 21.45
CA ASN A 130 9.93 -1.81 22.72
C ASN A 130 9.32 -0.78 23.71
N ASN A 131 7.99 -0.71 23.77
CA ASN A 131 7.20 0.25 24.57
C ASN A 131 7.39 1.73 24.20
N ILE A 132 7.96 2.04 23.03
CA ILE A 132 8.06 3.40 22.49
C ILE A 132 7.03 3.56 21.39
N LYS A 133 6.21 4.62 21.48
CA LYS A 133 5.22 4.95 20.44
C LYS A 133 5.93 5.38 19.18
N ASP A 134 5.56 4.79 18.06
CA ASP A 134 6.07 5.14 16.74
C ASP A 134 4.97 5.81 15.91
N ASN A 135 4.63 7.05 16.30
CA ASN A 135 3.54 7.83 15.70
C ASN A 135 3.78 8.19 14.23
N THR A 136 5.03 8.10 13.77
CA THR A 136 5.41 8.47 12.39
C THR A 136 5.39 7.28 11.44
N ASN A 137 5.18 6.08 11.97
CA ASN A 137 5.35 4.87 11.19
C ASN A 137 4.01 4.28 10.76
N GLY A 138 3.77 4.44 9.47
CA GLY A 138 2.66 3.83 8.79
C GLY A 138 1.50 4.76 8.51
N GLY A 139 0.64 4.30 7.59
CA GLY A 139 -0.61 4.95 7.24
C GLY A 139 -1.77 3.99 7.50
N ILE A 140 -2.91 4.53 7.95
CA ILE A 140 -4.17 3.80 7.97
C ILE A 140 -5.01 4.25 6.77
N GLU A 141 -5.57 3.28 6.06
CA GLU A 141 -6.51 3.46 4.96
C GLU A 141 -7.84 2.80 5.36
N ASP A 142 -8.84 2.81 4.47
CA ASP A 142 -10.21 2.39 4.80
C ASP A 142 -10.31 0.96 5.35
N SER A 143 -9.41 0.08 4.94
CA SER A 143 -9.42 -1.35 5.29
C SER A 143 -8.06 -1.90 5.69
N ARG A 144 -7.03 -1.07 5.85
CA ARG A 144 -5.69 -1.57 6.19
C ARG A 144 -4.86 -0.57 6.96
N LYS A 145 -3.91 -1.07 7.74
CA LYS A 145 -2.79 -0.31 8.30
C LYS A 145 -1.49 -0.86 7.75
N THR A 146 -0.67 0.00 7.18
CA THR A 146 0.67 -0.36 6.70
C THR A 146 1.69 0.19 7.68
N LEU A 147 2.60 -0.64 8.18
CA LEU A 147 3.76 -0.25 8.98
C LEU A 147 5.04 -0.54 8.20
N ARG A 148 6.10 0.26 8.39
CA ARG A 148 7.36 0.13 7.65
C ARG A 148 8.54 0.00 8.59
N TYR A 149 9.29 -1.10 8.46
CA TYR A 149 10.45 -1.34 9.31
C TYR A 149 11.64 -1.85 8.52
N ARG A 150 12.84 -1.33 8.83
CA ARG A 150 14.08 -1.88 8.28
C ARG A 150 14.38 -3.30 8.77
N ARG A 151 13.98 -3.60 10.00
CA ARG A 151 14.12 -4.91 10.65
C ARG A 151 12.80 -5.27 11.28
N LEU A 152 12.40 -6.51 11.12
CA LEU A 152 11.11 -6.96 11.60
C LEU A 152 11.18 -7.27 13.11
N PRO A 153 10.39 -6.58 13.93
CA PRO A 153 10.33 -6.84 15.37
C PRO A 153 9.61 -8.17 15.64
N GLN A 154 10.03 -8.91 16.67
CA GLN A 154 9.37 -10.17 17.03
C GLN A 154 7.92 -9.96 17.51
N GLU A 155 7.69 -8.82 18.17
CA GLU A 155 6.38 -8.41 18.68
C GLU A 155 6.14 -6.95 18.34
N ILE A 156 4.90 -6.63 17.95
CA ILE A 156 4.41 -5.26 17.78
C ILE A 156 3.15 -5.12 18.60
N LYS A 157 3.09 -4.09 19.44
CA LYS A 157 1.82 -3.73 20.10
C LYS A 157 1.17 -2.63 19.28
N LEU A 158 -0.12 -2.78 18.97
CA LEU A 158 -0.90 -1.74 18.31
C LEU A 158 -1.86 -1.15 19.33
N ILE A 159 -1.61 0.09 19.74
CA ILE A 159 -2.57 0.83 20.55
C ILE A 159 -3.76 1.17 19.65
N VAL A 160 -4.96 0.80 20.08
CA VAL A 160 -6.20 1.26 19.46
C VAL A 160 -6.54 2.61 20.05
N VAL A 161 -6.54 3.64 19.20
CA VAL A 161 -7.03 4.97 19.56
C VAL A 161 -8.34 5.23 18.85
N GLU A 162 -9.30 5.78 19.58
CA GLU A 162 -10.62 6.12 19.07
C GLU A 162 -10.78 7.63 18.94
N ARG A 163 -11.52 8.03 17.91
CA ARG A 163 -12.05 9.38 17.81
C ARG A 163 -12.97 9.63 19.01
N ASN A 164 -12.79 10.80 19.64
CA ASN A 164 -13.69 11.21 20.71
C ASN A 164 -15.13 11.38 20.18
N PRO A 165 -16.14 10.73 20.78
CA PRO A 165 -17.53 10.89 20.35
C PRO A 165 -18.08 12.30 20.63
N ASP A 166 -17.44 13.08 21.52
CA ASP A 166 -17.75 14.50 21.70
C ASP A 166 -17.28 15.29 20.46
N MET A 167 -18.25 15.86 19.75
CA MET A 167 -18.02 16.64 18.52
C MET A 167 -17.14 17.88 18.73
N ASN A 168 -17.01 18.39 19.96
CA ASN A 168 -16.12 19.50 20.27
C ASN A 168 -14.63 19.09 20.25
N PHE A 169 -14.35 17.80 20.42
CA PHE A 169 -12.98 17.29 20.46
C PHE A 169 -12.64 16.46 19.23
N GLY A 170 -13.46 15.47 18.87
CA GLY A 170 -13.16 14.53 17.79
C GLY A 170 -11.74 13.96 17.88
N TRP A 171 -10.95 14.12 16.82
CA TRP A 171 -9.55 13.66 16.76
C TRP A 171 -8.56 14.50 17.56
N THR A 172 -8.93 15.70 18.02
CA THR A 172 -8.02 16.57 18.79
C THR A 172 -7.76 16.06 20.21
N LYS A 173 -8.63 15.17 20.71
CA LYS A 173 -8.45 14.44 21.98
C LYS A 173 -8.89 12.99 21.83
N GLU A 174 -8.12 12.24 21.04
CA GLU A 174 -8.27 10.79 20.89
C GLU A 174 -8.25 10.05 22.24
N ILE A 175 -8.94 8.91 22.29
CA ILE A 175 -9.08 8.09 23.49
C ILE A 175 -8.42 6.74 23.23
N VAL A 176 -7.44 6.36 24.04
CA VAL A 176 -6.86 5.01 23.99
C VAL A 176 -7.89 4.03 24.55
N SER A 177 -8.32 3.08 23.74
CA SER A 177 -9.33 2.11 24.15
C SER A 177 -8.78 0.71 24.34
N ASP A 178 -7.85 0.25 23.51
CA ASP A 178 -7.29 -1.10 23.63
C ASP A 178 -5.85 -1.21 23.16
N THR A 179 -5.27 -2.40 23.25
CA THR A 179 -3.97 -2.73 22.68
C THR A 179 -3.97 -4.14 22.14
N LEU A 180 -3.66 -4.28 20.85
CA LEU A 180 -3.53 -5.55 20.16
C LEU A 180 -2.06 -5.99 20.14
N THR A 181 -1.80 -7.29 20.19
CA THR A 181 -0.45 -7.83 20.14
C THR A 181 -0.24 -8.65 18.87
N LEU A 182 0.65 -8.16 18.01
CA LEU A 182 1.08 -8.88 16.82
C LEU A 182 2.35 -9.65 17.12
N LYS A 183 2.34 -10.96 16.85
CA LYS A 183 3.50 -11.85 17.00
C LYS A 183 3.95 -12.37 15.66
N LEU A 184 5.25 -12.24 15.42
CA LEU A 184 5.86 -12.81 14.24
C LEU A 184 5.86 -14.33 14.34
N ILE A 185 5.41 -15.02 13.30
CA ILE A 185 5.41 -16.50 13.29
C ILE A 185 6.50 -17.09 12.40
N LYS A 186 6.70 -16.56 11.17
CA LYS A 186 7.65 -17.16 10.22
C LYS A 186 8.04 -16.23 9.07
N TYR A 187 9.26 -16.43 8.56
CA TYR A 187 9.74 -15.96 7.26
C TYR A 187 10.00 -17.15 6.34
N GLU A 188 9.69 -17.02 5.04
CA GLU A 188 10.19 -17.93 4.00
C GLU A 188 11.57 -17.51 3.48
#